data_AF-A0A0U1D615-F1
#
_entry.id   AF-A0A0U1D615-F1
#
_cell.length_a   1.000
_cell.length_b   1.000
_cell.length_c   1.000
_cell.angle_alpha   90.00
_cell.angle_beta   90.00
_cell.angle_gamma   90.00
#
_symmetry.space_group_name_H-M   'P 1'
#
loop_
_entity.id
_entity.type
_entity.pdbx_description
1 polymer ?
#
loop_
_entity_poly.entity_id
_entity_poly.type
_entity_poly.pdbx_seq_one_letter_code
_entity_poly.pdbx_strand_id
1 'polypeptide(L)' 'MTQPSPTYRAWKKMSPFPGGSWAFSAAAMARVPYFASILPHVVRMEPGLAEVTVPKWFYV' A
#
# COMPACT_ATOMS: atom_id res chain seq x y z
N MET A 1 11.18 -21.21 -8.61
CA MET A 1 11.35 -20.00 -7.78
C MET A 1 10.32 -18.96 -8.21
N THR A 2 9.30 -18.70 -7.40
CA THR A 2 8.26 -17.70 -7.73
C THR A 2 8.87 -16.31 -7.73
N GLN A 3 8.85 -15.62 -8.87
CA GLN A 3 9.38 -14.26 -8.95
C GLN A 3 8.51 -13.33 -8.11
N PRO A 4 9.10 -12.57 -7.15
CA PRO A 4 8.34 -11.61 -6.39
C PRO A 4 7.76 -10.53 -7.31
N SER A 5 6.48 -10.21 -7.11
CA SER A 5 5.78 -9.19 -7.91
C SER A 5 6.53 -7.85 -7.84
N PRO A 6 6.48 -7.04 -8.92
CA PRO A 6 7.10 -5.71 -8.93
C PRO A 6 6.65 -4.84 -7.75
N THR A 7 5.39 -4.99 -7.34
CA THR A 7 4.76 -4.35 -6.18
C THR A 7 5.45 -4.72 -4.87
N TYR A 8 5.70 -6.01 -4.64
CA TYR A 8 6.37 -6.48 -3.43
C TYR A 8 7.84 -6.02 -3.36
N ARG A 9 8.52 -5.95 -4.51
CA ARG A 9 9.89 -5.40 -4.58
C ARG A 9 9.92 -3.91 -4.22
N ALA A 10 8.94 -3.14 -4.69
CA ALA A 10 8.80 -1.72 -4.36
C ALA A 10 8.51 -1.54 -2.86
N TRP A 11 7.54 -2.30 -2.32
CA TRP A 11 7.23 -2.31 -0.89
C TRP A 11 8.47 -2.63 -0.04
N LYS A 12 9.20 -3.71 -0.35
CA LYS A 12 10.40 -4.11 0.42
C LYS A 12 11.47 -3.01 0.48
N LYS A 13 11.58 -2.17 -0.55
CA LYS A 13 12.52 -1.04 -0.57
C LYS A 13 12.03 0.15 0.25
N MET A 14 10.72 0.38 0.32
CA MET A 14 10.14 1.55 1.00
C MET A 14 9.74 1.29 2.45
N SER A 15 9.27 0.08 2.78
CA SER A 15 8.83 -0.33 4.11
C SER A 15 9.82 -0.11 5.27
N PRO A 16 11.17 -0.16 5.10
CA PRO A 16 12.08 0.10 6.22
C PRO A 16 12.24 1.58 6.58
N PHE A 17 11.75 2.51 5.76
CA PHE A 17 11.82 3.95 6.05
C PHE A 17 10.61 4.40 6.87
N PRO A 18 10.81 5.23 7.92
CA PRO A 18 9.69 5.86 8.62
C PRO A 18 8.90 6.73 7.63
N GLY A 19 7.65 6.32 7.33
CA GLY A 19 6.79 6.94 6.32
C GLY A 19 6.82 6.32 4.92
N GLY A 20 7.61 5.27 4.69
CA GLY A 20 7.68 4.59 3.38
C GLY A 20 6.40 3.83 3.00
N SER A 21 5.64 3.36 4.00
CA SER A 21 4.29 2.79 3.80
C SER A 21 3.30 3.83 3.26
N TRP A 22 3.40 5.08 3.72
CA TRP A 22 2.59 6.20 3.23
C TRP A 22 2.95 6.57 1.79
N ALA A 23 4.25 6.64 1.46
CA ALA A 23 4.70 6.91 0.10
C ALA A 23 4.25 5.82 -0.89
N PHE A 24 4.32 4.55 -0.48
CA PHE A 24 3.82 3.43 -1.26
C PHE A 24 2.30 3.50 -1.46
N SER A 25 1.55 3.82 -0.39
CA SER A 25 0.10 3.99 -0.45
C SER A 25 -0.29 5.13 -1.38
N ALA A 26 0.42 6.26 -1.34
CA ALA A 26 0.22 7.38 -2.26
C ALA A 26 0.50 7.00 -3.73
N ALA A 27 1.56 6.25 -3.99
CA ALA A 27 1.86 5.74 -5.33
C ALA A 27 0.79 4.76 -5.83
N ALA A 28 0.23 3.92 -4.94
CA ALA A 28 -0.87 3.01 -5.27
C ALA A 28 -2.17 3.78 -5.58
N MET A 29 -2.48 4.82 -4.80
CA MET A 29 -3.63 5.72 -5.04
C MET A 29 -3.51 6.47 -6.37
N ALA A 30 -2.32 6.95 -6.73
CA ALA A 30 -2.09 7.62 -8.00
C ALA A 30 -2.30 6.69 -9.21
N ARG A 31 -2.08 5.40 -9.05
CA ARG A 31 -2.22 4.40 -10.12
C ARG A 31 -3.64 3.84 -10.25
N VAL A 32 -4.45 3.92 -9.19
CA VAL A 32 -5.82 3.41 -9.15
C VAL A 32 -6.74 4.50 -8.60
N PRO A 33 -7.39 5.30 -9.47
CA PRO A 33 -8.17 6.47 -9.05
C PRO A 33 -9.23 6.18 -7.99
N TYR A 34 -9.82 4.98 -8.01
CA TYR A 34 -10.79 4.55 -7.00
C TYR A 34 -10.20 4.48 -5.58
N PHE A 35 -8.91 4.17 -5.42
CA PHE A 35 -8.27 4.13 -4.10
C PHE A 35 -8.09 5.52 -3.49
N ALA A 36 -8.03 6.57 -4.31
CA ALA A 36 -8.04 7.94 -3.80
C ALA A 36 -9.32 8.24 -3.00
N SER A 37 -10.42 7.50 -3.25
CA SER A 37 -11.69 7.67 -2.55
C SER A 37 -11.81 6.87 -1.24
N ILE A 38 -10.77 6.19 -0.79
CA ILE A 38 -10.78 5.57 0.55
C ILE A 38 -9.48 5.82 1.29
N LEU A 39 -8.49 6.45 0.64
CA LEU A 39 -7.17 6.75 1.18
C LEU A 39 -6.55 5.56 1.93
N PRO A 40 -6.44 4.37 1.30
CA PRO A 40 -6.02 3.17 1.98
C PRO A 40 -4.53 3.30 2.32
N HIS A 41 -4.19 3.07 3.58
CA HIS A 41 -2.83 3.01 4.05
C HIS A 41 -2.41 1.55 4.22
N VAL A 42 -1.43 1.10 3.43
CA VAL A 42 -0.88 -0.26 3.54
C VAL A 42 0.01 -0.32 4.78
N VAL A 43 -0.27 -1.23 5.71
CA VAL A 43 0.49 -1.37 6.97
C VAL A 43 1.47 -2.54 6.89
N ARG A 44 1.06 -3.63 6.24
CA ARG A 44 1.86 -4.84 6.12
C ARG A 44 1.70 -5.46 4.75
N MET A 45 2.81 -5.88 4.16
CA MET A 45 2.80 -6.60 2.89
C MET A 45 3.81 -7.74 2.96
N GLU A 46 3.30 -8.96 2.91
CA GLU A 46 4.04 -10.21 2.95
C GLU A 46 3.61 -11.09 1.77
N PRO A 47 4.45 -12.04 1.34
CA PRO A 47 4.04 -13.01 0.33
C PRO A 47 2.84 -13.82 0.83
N GLY A 48 1.65 -13.55 0.27
CA GLY A 48 0.40 -14.21 0.68
C GLY A 48 -0.47 -13.42 1.66
N LEU A 49 -0.04 -12.24 2.15
CA LEU A 49 -0.83 -11.39 3.04
C LEU A 49 -0.59 -9.90 2.74
N ALA A 50 -1.67 -9.12 2.60
CA ALA A 50 -1.60 -7.66 2.54
C ALA A 50 -2.61 -7.08 3.54
N GLU A 51 -2.10 -6.40 4.56
CA GLU A 51 -2.92 -5.68 5.53
C GLU A 51 -2.97 -4.19 5.15
N VAL A 52 -4.18 -3.67 5.02
CA VAL A 52 -4.44 -2.27 4.71
C VAL A 52 -5.39 -1.70 5.75
N THR A 53 -5.03 -0.53 6.28
CA THR A 53 -5.88 0.27 7.14
C THR A 53 -6.52 1.37 6.32
N VAL A 54 -7.84 1.46 6.39
CA VAL A 54 -8.63 2.48 5.69
C VAL A 54 -9.23 3.40 6.75
N PRO A 55 -9.01 4.72 6.68
CA PRO A 55 -9.71 5.65 7.57
C PRO A 55 -11.22 5.55 7.30
N LYS A 56 -12.02 5.48 8.37
CA LYS A 56 -13.48 5.54 8.23
C LYS A 56 -13.84 6.93 7.69
N TRP A 57 -14.23 6.99 6.42
CA TRP A 57 -14.55 8.27 5.81
C TRP A 57 -15.91 8.77 6.27
N PHE A 58 -16.06 10.09 6.35
CA PHE A 58 -17.26 10.79 6.86
C PHE A 58 -18.52 10.60 6.00
N TYR A 59 -18.43 9.93 4.86
CA TYR A 59 -19.55 9.68 3.95
C TYR A 59 -20.21 8.29 4.15
N VAL A 60 -19.73 7.48 5.12
CA VAL A 60 -20.31 6.15 5.49
C VAL A 60 -20.45 5.99 7.00
#